data_AF-A0A221K5S8-F1
#
_entry.id   AF-A0A221K5S8-F1
#
_cell.length_a   1.000
_cell.length_b   1.000
_cell.length_c   1.000
_cell.angle_alpha   90.00
_cell.angle_beta   90.00
_cell.angle_gamma   90.00
#
_symmetry.space_group_name_H-M   'P 1'
#
loop_
_entity.id
_entity.type
_entity.pdbx_description
1 polymer ?
#
loop_
_entity_poly.entity_id
_entity_poly.type
_entity_poly.pdbx_seq_one_letter_code
_entity_poly.pdbx_strand_id
1 'polypeptide(L)'
;MLTFVGREGHLDVTPRGGQPSVITVDAAGRWLLPDYRGNRRLDTIGNLLSNPEIALMVLNQGNSKVLSVSGTAEPSFSPEDLRAFPEDEK
;
A
#
# COMPACT_ATOMS: atom_id res chain seq x y z
N MET A 1 -8.45 0.30 -0.12
CA MET A 1 -8.21 1.13 -1.32
C MET A 1 -7.06 2.07 -1.01
N LEU A 2 -5.98 2.03 -1.80
CA LEU A 2 -4.85 2.95 -1.65
C LEU A 2 -4.92 3.99 -2.77
N THR A 3 -4.73 5.25 -2.41
CA THR A 3 -4.77 6.39 -3.33
C THR A 3 -3.43 7.11 -3.29
N PHE A 4 -2.84 7.32 -4.47
CA PHE A 4 -1.64 8.12 -4.67
C PHE A 4 -2.01 9.46 -5.27
N VAL A 5 -1.31 10.51 -4.85
CA VAL A 5 -1.34 11.80 -5.54
C VAL A 5 -0.13 11.87 -6.47
N GLY A 6 -0.33 11.62 -7.75
CA GLY A 6 0.69 11.75 -8.79
C GLY A 6 1.06 13.21 -9.08
N ARG A 7 2.09 13.39 -9.92
CA ARG A 7 2.53 14.73 -10.38
C ARG A 7 1.38 15.44 -11.09
N GLU A 8 1.26 16.75 -10.89
CA GLU A 8 0.28 17.64 -11.56
C GLU A 8 -1.19 17.45 -11.11
N GLY A 9 -1.42 16.87 -9.93
CA GLY A 9 -2.76 16.76 -9.33
C GLY A 9 -3.58 15.57 -9.84
N HIS A 10 -2.97 14.67 -10.61
CA HIS A 10 -3.60 13.41 -10.99
C HIS A 10 -3.62 12.44 -9.80
N LEU A 11 -4.80 11.92 -9.48
CA LEU A 11 -4.97 10.89 -8.46
C LEU A 11 -4.98 9.52 -9.14
N ASP A 12 -4.09 8.63 -8.73
CA ASP A 12 -4.17 7.21 -9.11
C ASP A 12 -4.69 6.41 -7.93
N VAL A 13 -5.70 5.59 -8.19
CA VAL A 13 -6.39 4.79 -7.18
C VAL A 13 -6.21 3.34 -7.53
N THR A 14 -5.53 2.60 -6.67
CA THR A 14 -5.36 1.17 -6.81
C THR A 14 -6.04 0.44 -5.65
N PRO A 15 -7.13 -0.32 -5.89
CA PRO A 15 -7.71 -1.17 -4.86
C PRO A 15 -6.74 -2.30 -4.54
N ARG A 16 -6.16 -2.27 -3.34
CA ARG A 16 -5.35 -3.36 -2.81
C ARG A 16 -6.23 -4.31 -2.01
N GLY A 17 -6.28 -5.55 -2.45
CA GLY A 17 -6.97 -6.69 -1.85
C GLY A 17 -6.11 -7.94 -2.08
N GLY A 18 -6.19 -8.93 -1.21
CA GLY A 18 -5.37 -10.14 -1.32
C GLY A 18 -5.19 -10.82 0.03
N GLN A 19 -4.90 -12.12 -0.01
CA GLN A 19 -4.67 -12.97 1.17
C GLN A 19 -3.22 -12.80 1.68
N PRO A 20 -2.97 -13.07 2.97
CA PRO A 20 -3.93 -13.16 4.07
C PRO A 20 -4.22 -11.77 4.71
N SER A 21 -3.39 -10.76 4.43
CA SER A 21 -3.57 -9.38 4.92
C SER A 21 -3.05 -8.36 3.92
N VAL A 22 -3.74 -7.22 3.82
CA VAL A 22 -3.36 -6.11 2.91
C VAL A 22 -2.45 -5.07 3.58
N ILE A 23 -2.38 -5.10 4.92
CA ILE A 23 -1.63 -4.16 5.75
C ILE A 23 -1.12 -4.95 6.97
N THR A 24 0.16 -4.80 7.29
CA THR A 24 0.71 -5.15 8.61
C THR A 24 1.41 -3.95 9.22
N VAL A 25 1.67 -3.98 10.53
CA VAL A 25 2.38 -2.93 11.25
C VAL A 25 3.64 -3.54 11.86
N ASP A 26 4.80 -2.98 11.56
CA ASP A 26 6.07 -3.47 12.08
C ASP A 26 6.35 -3.01 13.52
N ALA A 27 7.47 -3.45 14.10
CA ALA A 27 7.86 -3.11 15.46
C ALA A 27 8.12 -1.59 15.67
N ALA A 28 8.41 -0.86 14.60
CA ALA A 28 8.61 0.59 14.61
C ALA A 28 7.29 1.36 14.39
N GLY A 29 6.16 0.67 14.19
CA GLY A 29 4.87 1.29 13.92
C GLY A 29 4.67 1.69 12.45
N ARG A 30 5.56 1.29 11.54
CA ARG A 30 5.39 1.54 10.11
C ARG A 30 4.35 0.59 9.54
N TRP A 31 3.51 1.13 8.66
CA TRP A 31 2.51 0.34 7.95
C TRP A 31 3.14 -0.23 6.70
N LEU A 32 3.16 -1.56 6.58
CA LEU A 32 3.68 -2.26 5.42
C LEU A 32 2.50 -2.73 4.56
N LEU A 33 2.60 -2.47 3.26
CA LEU A 33 1.63 -2.90 2.26
C LEU A 33 2.36 -3.71 1.20
N PRO A 34 1.90 -4.93 0.85
CA PRO A 34 2.54 -5.73 -0.17
C PRO A 34 2.20 -5.21 -1.56
N ASP A 35 3.14 -5.39 -2.49
CA ASP A 35 2.97 -5.03 -3.90
C ASP A 35 3.00 -6.25 -4.82
N TYR A 36 1.92 -7.03 -4.74
CA TYR A 36 1.72 -8.27 -5.49
C TYR A 36 1.51 -8.07 -7.00
N ARG A 37 1.73 -9.13 -7.76
CA ARG A 37 1.36 -9.16 -9.19
C ARG A 37 -0.14 -8.86 -9.35
N GLY A 38 -0.47 -7.87 -10.19
CA GLY A 38 -1.83 -7.35 -10.36
C GLY A 38 -2.11 -6.01 -9.69
N ASN A 39 -1.30 -5.60 -8.70
CA ASN A 39 -1.43 -4.30 -8.01
C ASN A 39 -0.72 -3.13 -8.73
N ARG A 40 -0.55 -3.22 -10.05
CA ARG A 40 0.21 -2.22 -10.83
C ARG A 40 1.57 -1.88 -10.20
N ARG A 41 2.35 -2.92 -9.88
CA ARG A 41 3.61 -2.83 -9.10
C ARG A 41 4.57 -1.73 -9.58
N LEU A 42 4.78 -1.64 -10.90
CA LEU A 42 5.68 -0.63 -11.48
C LEU A 42 5.12 0.79 -11.38
N ASP A 43 3.81 0.96 -11.53
CA ASP A 43 3.16 2.29 -11.47
C ASP A 43 3.18 2.82 -10.03
N THR A 44 2.93 1.94 -9.05
CA THR A 44 3.00 2.29 -7.62
C THR A 44 4.38 2.80 -7.23
N ILE A 45 5.43 2.04 -7.58
CA ILE A 45 6.80 2.44 -7.28
C ILE A 45 7.16 3.74 -8.00
N GLY A 46 6.78 3.88 -9.28
CA GLY A 46 7.00 5.10 -10.04
C GLY A 46 6.33 6.33 -9.42
N ASN A 47 5.09 6.18 -8.94
CA ASN A 47 4.35 7.22 -8.25
C ASN A 47 5.05 7.62 -6.94
N LEU A 48 5.45 6.65 -6.10
CA LEU A 48 6.15 6.91 -4.84
C LEU A 48 7.49 7.62 -5.03
N LEU A 49 8.26 7.25 -6.06
CA LEU A 49 9.53 7.89 -6.38
C LEU A 49 9.34 9.34 -6.88
N SER A 50 8.18 9.66 -7.46
CA SER A 50 7.83 11.00 -7.94
C SER A 50 7.23 11.88 -6.84
N ASN A 51 6.36 11.29 -6.00
CA ASN A 51 5.70 11.94 -4.89
C ASN A 51 5.43 10.91 -3.76
N PRO A 52 6.02 11.09 -2.57
CA PRO A 52 5.83 10.15 -1.46
C PRO A 52 4.46 10.31 -0.78
N GLU A 53 3.71 11.39 -1.04
CA GLU A 53 2.42 11.66 -0.40
C GLU A 53 1.34 10.66 -0.84
N ILE A 54 0.73 10.00 0.14
CA ILE A 54 -0.29 8.98 -0.06
C ILE A 54 -1.50 9.20 0.86
N ALA A 55 -2.64 8.67 0.43
CA ALA A 55 -3.82 8.50 1.26
C ALA A 55 -4.31 7.05 1.19
N LEU A 56 -4.48 6.43 2.34
CA LEU A 56 -4.99 5.07 2.46
C LEU A 56 -6.39 5.09 3.03
N MET A 57 -7.29 4.33 2.41
CA MET A 57 -8.63 4.08 2.91
C MET A 57 -8.80 2.59 3.19
N VAL A 58 -8.95 2.25 4.47
CA VAL A 58 -9.16 0.88 4.94
C VAL A 58 -10.64 0.65 5.14
N LEU A 59 -11.14 -0.36 4.42
CA LEU A 59 -12.52 -0.80 4.47
C LEU A 59 -12.56 -2.17 5.15
N ASN A 60 -13.41 -2.33 6.15
CA ASN A 60 -13.63 -3.61 6.80
C ASN A 60 -15.02 -4.15 6.43
N GLN A 61 -15.07 -5.34 5.84
CA GLN A 61 -16.35 -5.94 5.46
C GLN A 61 -17.22 -6.17 6.70
N GLY A 62 -18.49 -5.76 6.63
CA GLY A 62 -19.42 -5.85 7.76
C GLY A 62 -19.31 -4.70 8.78
N ASN A 63 -18.44 -3.72 8.57
CA ASN A 63 -18.35 -2.50 9.38
C ASN A 63 -18.64 -1.26 8.51
N SER A 64 -19.51 -0.36 8.97
CA SER A 64 -19.82 0.89 8.28
C SER A 64 -18.77 1.98 8.50
N LYS A 65 -17.81 1.75 9.40
CA LYS A 65 -16.70 2.68 9.66
C LYS A 65 -15.59 2.48 8.64
N VAL A 66 -15.01 3.61 8.24
CA VAL A 66 -13.87 3.70 7.33
C VAL A 66 -12.73 4.36 8.07
N LEU A 67 -11.52 3.80 7.96
CA LEU A 67 -10.31 4.45 8.43
C LEU A 67 -9.62 5.11 7.24
N SER A 68 -9.39 6.41 7.33
CA SER A 68 -8.59 7.17 6.36
C SER A 68 -7.31 7.64 7.04
N VAL A 69 -6.18 7.38 6.39
CA VAL A 69 -4.85 7.77 6.85
C VAL A 69 -4.16 8.51 5.72
N SER A 70 -3.55 9.66 6.02
CA SER A 70 -2.68 10.38 5.10
C SER A 70 -1.26 10.38 5.66
N GLY A 71 -0.28 10.35 4.77
CA GLY A 71 1.12 10.39 5.16
C GLY A 71 2.03 10.13 3.97
N THR A 72 3.27 9.78 4.26
CA THR A 72 4.28 9.48 3.24
C THR A 72 4.58 7.99 3.19
N ALA A 73 4.96 7.49 2.01
CA ALA A 73 5.41 6.11 1.83
C ALA A 73 6.67 6.03 0.98
N GLU A 74 7.38 4.92 1.12
CA GLU A 74 8.59 4.61 0.37
C GLU A 74 8.60 3.13 -0.03
N PRO A 75 9.21 2.76 -1.18
CA PRO A 75 9.42 1.37 -1.52
C PRO A 75 10.40 0.71 -0.53
N SER A 76 10.01 -0.43 0.04
CA SER A 76 10.92 -1.29 0.82
C SER A 76 11.21 -2.58 0.07
N PHE A 77 12.50 -2.94 0.05
CA PHE A 77 13.01 -4.22 -0.45
C PHE A 77 13.75 -5.00 0.65
N SER A 78 13.55 -4.60 1.91
CA SER A 78 14.13 -5.27 3.07
C SER A 78 13.67 -6.74 3.13
N PRO A 79 14.59 -7.71 3.31
CA PRO A 79 14.20 -9.10 3.51
C PRO A 79 13.28 -9.30 4.73
N GLU A 80 13.36 -8.43 5.74
CA GLU A 80 12.47 -8.47 6.90
C GLU A 80 11.03 -8.07 6.52
N ASP A 81 10.87 -6.94 5.84
CA ASP A 81 9.56 -6.45 5.40
C ASP A 81 8.90 -7.41 4.40
N LEU A 82 9.71 -8.02 3.50
CA LEU A 82 9.23 -9.00 2.53
C LEU A 82 8.75 -10.30 3.19
N ARG A 83 9.41 -10.78 4.26
CA ARG A 83 8.99 -11.99 4.99
C ARG A 83 7.63 -11.84 5.66
N ALA A 84 7.17 -10.61 5.89
CA ALA A 84 5.82 -10.37 6.40
C ALA A 84 4.72 -10.77 5.38
N PHE A 85 5.08 -10.98 4.11
CA PHE A 85 4.15 -11.24 3.01
C PHE A 85 4.57 -12.41 2.09
N PRO A 86 4.58 -13.66 2.58
CA PRO A 86 5.13 -14.82 1.85
C PRO A 86 4.31 -15.31 0.65
N GLU A 87 3.09 -14.80 0.40
CA GLU A 87 2.17 -15.39 -0.59
C GLU A 87 2.42 -15.03 -2.07
N ASP A 88 3.36 -14.13 -2.41
CA ASP A 88 3.64 -13.75 -3.81
C ASP A 88 4.51 -14.77 -4.58
N GLU A 89 4.84 -15.92 -3.99
CA GLU A 89 5.67 -16.98 -4.61
C GLU A 89 4.90 -17.90 -5.58
N LYS A 90 3.67 -17.56 -5.99
CA LYS A 90 2.90 -18.34 -6.98
C LYS A 90 3.27 -18.05 -8.44
#